data_AF-A0A9Q3JJG7-F1
#
_entry.id   AF-A0A9Q3JJG7-F1
#
_cell.length_a   1.000
_cell.length_b   1.000
_cell.length_c   1.000
_cell.angle_alpha   90.00
_cell.angle_beta   90.00
_cell.angle_gamma   90.00
#
_symmetry.space_group_name_H-M   'P 1'
#
loop_
_entity.id
_entity.type
_entity.pdbx_description
1 polymer ?
#
loop_
_entity_poly.entity_id
_entity_poly.type
_entity_poly.pdbx_seq_one_letter_code
_entity_poly.pdbx_strand_id
1 'polypeptide(L)'
;MVQICARIESKVTLINQPDDHSISFITRQLKELRLQVQNWEYSTGHNAALFQEQLGKNDKAILQLKEDIQSTINNISLKNDLPRQSTPILDRNMLNLNNDLHHTISRNSEVETVCNFKDIPRLEEWPTFSGEGEYNHMEFMKTIDMFKEDLNIPDEYLSARLHSLFTKSAKKWYYKMRQDHGKHSWPWWKEQIISKWENDSWRFKMENSFEEAIFNIERDRPMSWFLKQKDRLTALHPDMSETMVHKRILRKCGGDL
;
A
#
# COMPACT_ATOMS: atom_id res chain seq x y z
N MET A 1 -4.69 1.79 23.64
CA MET A 1 -5.44 3.03 23.94
C MET A 1 -6.16 3.00 25.29
N VAL A 2 -6.82 1.91 25.69
CA VAL A 2 -7.48 1.78 27.01
C VAL A 2 -6.55 2.09 28.20
N GLN A 3 -5.31 1.61 28.16
CA GLN A 3 -4.29 1.91 29.19
C GLN A 3 -3.82 3.38 29.19
N ILE A 4 -3.97 4.10 28.07
CA ILE A 4 -3.59 5.52 27.96
C ILE A 4 -4.72 6.39 28.56
N CYS A 5 -5.98 6.05 28.28
CA CYS A 5 -7.14 6.75 28.85
C CYS A 5 -7.22 6.58 30.38
N ALA A 6 -7.04 5.36 30.90
CA ALA A 6 -7.04 5.10 32.34
C ALA A 6 -5.91 5.85 33.09
N ARG A 7 -4.78 6.09 32.41
CA ARG A 7 -3.61 6.78 33.00
C ARG A 7 -3.74 8.30 32.96
N ILE A 8 -4.55 8.84 32.05
CA ILE A 8 -4.94 10.26 32.01
C ILE A 8 -5.98 10.54 33.10
N GLU A 9 -6.98 9.67 33.28
CA GLU A 9 -7.99 9.78 34.35
C GLU A 9 -7.34 9.75 35.76
N SER A 10 -6.30 8.93 35.97
CA SER A 10 -5.55 8.88 37.23
C SER A 10 -4.64 10.09 37.50
N LYS A 11 -4.27 10.89 36.50
CA LYS A 11 -3.43 12.08 36.67
C LYS A 11 -4.24 13.35 36.94
N VAL A 12 -5.49 13.41 36.51
CA VAL A 12 -6.39 14.56 36.72
C VAL A 12 -6.83 14.69 38.20
N THR A 13 -6.89 13.59 38.94
CA THR A 13 -7.19 13.58 40.39
C THR A 13 -6.06 14.08 41.29
N LEU A 14 -4.86 14.32 40.74
CA LEU A 14 -3.66 14.70 41.51
C LEU A 14 -3.25 16.18 41.34
N ILE A 15 -4.03 16.98 40.63
CA ILE A 15 -3.72 18.41 40.43
C ILE A 15 -4.48 19.24 41.46
N ASN A 16 -3.73 19.77 42.43
CA ASN A 16 -4.21 20.71 43.44
C ASN A 16 -4.85 21.94 42.79
N GLN A 17 -6.07 22.24 43.25
CA GLN A 17 -6.91 23.43 43.05
C GLN A 17 -6.74 24.22 41.74
N PRO A 18 -7.48 23.86 40.67
CA PRO A 18 -7.75 24.75 39.56
C PRO A 18 -9.07 25.51 39.75
N ASP A 19 -9.13 26.75 39.27
CA ASP A 19 -10.35 27.57 39.26
C ASP A 19 -11.53 26.85 38.57
N ASP A 20 -12.76 27.05 39.06
CA ASP A 20 -13.99 26.36 38.61
C ASP A 20 -14.21 26.40 37.07
N HIS A 21 -13.73 27.46 36.41
CA HIS A 21 -13.80 27.59 34.96
C HIS A 21 -12.89 26.58 34.22
N SER A 22 -11.68 26.35 34.71
CA SER A 22 -10.73 25.39 34.14
C SER A 22 -11.23 23.95 34.33
N ILE A 23 -11.84 23.65 35.47
CA ILE A 23 -12.47 22.35 35.73
C ILE A 23 -13.62 22.10 34.76
N SER A 24 -14.48 23.10 34.52
CA SER A 24 -15.60 22.97 33.59
C SER A 24 -15.13 22.72 32.14
N PHE A 25 -14.06 23.39 31.72
CA PHE A 25 -13.48 23.26 30.38
C PHE A 25 -12.85 21.88 30.18
N ILE A 26 -12.04 21.42 31.15
CA ILE A 26 -11.41 20.10 31.12
C ILE A 26 -12.47 18.99 31.15
N THR A 27 -13.51 19.13 31.97
CA THR A 27 -14.61 18.16 32.06
C THR A 27 -15.37 18.05 30.73
N ARG A 28 -15.57 19.19 30.04
CA ARG A 28 -16.20 19.21 28.71
C ARG A 28 -15.33 18.50 27.66
N GLN A 29 -14.03 18.79 27.63
CA GLN A 29 -13.08 18.15 26.71
C GLN A 29 -12.98 16.63 26.93
N LEU A 30 -12.97 16.19 28.20
CA LEU A 30 -12.95 14.76 28.54
C LEU A 30 -14.23 14.03 28.11
N LYS A 31 -15.39 14.68 28.24
CA LYS A 31 -16.68 14.12 27.79
C LYS A 31 -16.73 13.95 26.28
N GLU A 32 -16.17 14.91 25.54
CA GLU A 32 -16.08 14.88 24.08
C GLU A 32 -15.13 13.79 23.59
N LEU A 33 -13.95 13.66 24.21
CA LEU A 33 -13.02 12.56 23.93
C LEU A 33 -13.64 11.19 24.21
N ARG A 34 -14.38 11.03 25.31
CA ARG A 34 -15.07 9.77 25.64
C ARG A 34 -16.10 9.38 24.56
N LEU A 35 -16.87 10.35 24.05
CA LEU A 35 -17.82 10.11 22.96
C LEU A 35 -17.11 9.71 21.65
N GLN A 36 -15.98 10.36 21.33
CA GLN A 36 -15.20 10.00 20.15
C GLN A 36 -14.64 8.57 20.25
N VAL A 37 -14.15 8.17 21.43
CA VAL A 37 -13.66 6.81 21.66
C VAL A 37 -14.79 5.78 21.51
N GLN A 38 -15.97 6.03 22.09
CA GLN A 38 -17.12 5.13 21.95
C GLN A 38 -17.58 4.99 20.49
N ASN A 39 -17.64 6.09 19.74
CA ASN A 39 -17.98 6.06 18.32
C ASN A 39 -16.94 5.29 17.50
N TRP A 40 -15.66 5.43 17.86
CA TRP A 40 -14.58 4.69 17.21
C TRP A 40 -14.66 3.20 17.53
N GLU A 41 -14.91 2.80 18.78
CA GLU A 41 -15.10 1.40 19.17
C GLU A 41 -16.30 0.76 18.47
N TYR A 42 -17.42 1.48 18.39
CA TYR A 42 -18.61 1.04 17.64
C TYR A 42 -18.31 0.86 16.15
N SER A 43 -17.64 1.83 15.53
CA SER A 43 -17.27 1.77 14.11
C SER A 43 -16.31 0.61 13.83
N THR A 44 -15.29 0.42 14.68
CA THR A 44 -14.33 -0.68 14.55
C THR A 44 -15.00 -2.05 14.71
N GLY A 45 -15.90 -2.19 15.68
CA GLY A 45 -16.69 -3.41 15.87
C GLY A 45 -17.63 -3.70 14.71
N HIS A 46 -18.30 -2.68 14.17
CA HIS A 46 -19.16 -2.79 13.00
C HIS A 46 -18.37 -3.22 11.75
N ASN A 47 -17.21 -2.60 11.51
CA ASN A 47 -16.34 -2.95 10.39
C ASN A 47 -15.77 -4.37 10.52
N ALA A 48 -15.43 -4.80 11.74
CA ALA A 48 -14.98 -6.17 12.00
C ALA A 48 -16.09 -7.21 11.71
N ALA A 49 -17.34 -6.91 12.07
CA ALA A 49 -18.49 -7.76 11.76
C ALA A 49 -18.75 -7.87 10.25
N LEU A 50 -18.68 -6.74 9.52
CA LEU A 50 -18.81 -6.72 8.06
C LEU A 50 -17.70 -7.53 7.38
N PHE A 51 -16.46 -7.45 7.87
CA PHE A 51 -15.34 -8.22 7.35
C PHE A 51 -15.54 -9.72 7.56
N GLN A 52 -16.01 -10.14 8.74
CA GLN A 52 -16.33 -11.55 9.03
C GLN A 52 -17.49 -12.07 8.17
N GLU A 53 -18.52 -11.26 7.92
CA GLU A 53 -19.61 -11.62 7.02
C GLU A 53 -19.10 -11.81 5.57
N GLN A 54 -18.21 -10.95 5.12
CA GLN A 54 -17.61 -11.05 3.78
C GLN A 54 -16.71 -12.29 3.65
N LEU A 55 -15.94 -12.63 4.69
CA LEU A 55 -15.16 -13.87 4.73
C LEU A 55 -16.08 -15.10 4.60
N GLY A 56 -17.20 -15.14 5.34
CA GLY A 56 -18.15 -16.25 5.24
C GLY A 56 -18.80 -16.38 3.85
N LYS A 57 -19.07 -15.26 3.16
CA LYS A 57 -19.54 -15.27 1.76
C LYS A 57 -18.49 -15.83 0.81
N ASN A 58 -17.24 -15.46 1.00
CA ASN A 58 -16.12 -15.95 0.20
C ASN A 58 -15.90 -17.46 0.39
N ASP A 59 -15.96 -17.95 1.64
CA ASP A 59 -15.82 -19.38 1.93
C ASP A 59 -16.92 -20.22 1.26
N LYS A 60 -18.17 -19.72 1.26
CA LYS A 60 -19.27 -20.37 0.56
C LYS A 60 -19.08 -20.40 -0.96
N ALA A 61 -18.56 -19.32 -1.55
CA ALA A 61 -18.25 -19.25 -2.98
C ALA A 61 -17.12 -20.22 -3.36
N ILE A 62 -16.11 -20.36 -2.51
CA ILE A 62 -15.01 -21.32 -2.72
C ILE A 62 -15.53 -22.76 -2.69
N LEU A 63 -16.44 -23.09 -1.78
CA LEU A 63 -17.05 -24.43 -1.72
C LEU A 63 -17.86 -24.74 -2.98
N GLN A 64 -18.67 -23.78 -3.45
CA GLN A 64 -19.44 -23.95 -4.68
C GLN A 64 -18.53 -24.19 -5.90
N LEU A 65 -17.47 -23.39 -6.04
CA LEU A 65 -16.50 -23.56 -7.14
C LEU A 65 -15.82 -24.92 -7.10
N LYS A 66 -15.51 -25.45 -5.91
CA LYS A 66 -14.94 -26.79 -5.76
C LYS A 66 -15.91 -27.88 -6.24
N GLU A 67 -17.20 -27.76 -5.90
CA GLU A 67 -18.23 -28.70 -6.36
C GLU A 67 -18.43 -28.63 -7.88
N ASP A 68 -18.44 -27.42 -8.46
CA ASP A 68 -18.58 -27.20 -9.89
C ASP A 68 -17.40 -27.80 -10.67
N ILE A 69 -16.17 -27.61 -10.19
CA ILE A 69 -14.96 -28.22 -10.77
C ILE A 69 -15.03 -29.74 -10.70
N GLN A 70 -15.42 -30.30 -9.55
CA GLN A 70 -15.52 -31.75 -9.38
C GLN A 70 -16.59 -32.36 -10.30
N SER A 71 -17.74 -31.70 -10.46
CA SER A 71 -18.79 -32.12 -11.39
C SER A 71 -18.29 -32.11 -12.84
N THR A 72 -17.50 -31.11 -13.21
CA THR A 72 -16.91 -30.97 -14.54
C THR A 72 -15.91 -32.08 -14.85
N ILE A 73 -15.05 -32.42 -13.88
CA ILE A 73 -14.08 -33.53 -13.99
C ILE A 73 -14.81 -34.86 -14.20
N ASN A 74 -15.88 -35.13 -13.44
CA ASN A 74 -16.66 -36.35 -13.56
C ASN A 74 -17.34 -36.46 -14.94
N ASN A 75 -17.86 -35.34 -15.46
CA ASN A 75 -18.48 -35.30 -16.80
C ASN A 75 -17.49 -35.51 -17.95
N ILE A 76 -16.22 -35.12 -17.79
CA ILE A 76 -15.17 -35.40 -18.77
C ILE A 76 -14.77 -36.88 -18.75
N SER A 77 -14.72 -37.50 -17.56
CA SER A 77 -14.42 -38.93 -17.42
C SER A 77 -15.45 -39.83 -18.11
N LEU A 78 -16.73 -39.45 -18.10
CA LEU A 78 -17.82 -40.21 -18.74
C LEU A 78 -17.83 -40.15 -20.28
N LYS A 79 -17.14 -39.18 -20.90
CA LYS A 79 -17.12 -39.00 -22.36
C LYS A 79 -16.03 -39.81 -23.09
N ASN A 80 -15.14 -40.49 -22.37
CA ASN A 80 -13.99 -41.18 -22.97
C ASN A 80 -14.19 -42.69 -23.25
N ASP A 81 -15.38 -43.26 -22.97
CA ASP A 81 -15.64 -44.71 -23.12
C ASP A 81 -16.51 -45.05 -24.36
N LEU A 82 -16.01 -44.82 -25.58
CA LEU A 82 -16.61 -45.35 -26.82
C LEU A 82 -15.54 -46.04 -27.71
N PRO A 83 -15.79 -47.24 -28.29
CA PRO A 83 -14.73 -48.06 -28.87
C PRO A 83 -14.38 -47.65 -30.32
N ARG A 84 -13.09 -47.63 -30.63
CA ARG A 84 -12.53 -47.44 -31.98
C ARG A 84 -12.76 -48.69 -32.85
N GLN A 85 -13.28 -48.50 -34.07
CA GLN A 85 -13.15 -49.47 -35.18
C GLN A 85 -12.10 -49.01 -36.20
N SER A 86 -11.45 -49.99 -36.82
CA SER A 86 -10.17 -49.87 -37.54
C SER A 86 -10.29 -49.85 -39.07
N THR A 87 -9.25 -49.30 -39.71
CA THR A 87 -8.70 -49.52 -41.08
C THR A 87 -9.31 -48.79 -42.29
N PRO A 88 -8.62 -48.64 -43.45
CA PRO A 88 -7.16 -48.67 -43.74
C PRO A 88 -6.64 -47.51 -44.66
N ILE A 89 -5.32 -47.56 -44.86
CA ILE A 89 -4.38 -46.70 -45.61
C ILE A 89 -4.65 -46.63 -47.13
N LEU A 90 -4.39 -45.47 -47.74
CA LEU A 90 -3.96 -45.36 -49.15
C LEU A 90 -3.02 -44.17 -49.37
N ASP A 91 -1.86 -44.49 -49.94
CA ASP A 91 -0.76 -43.62 -50.41
C ASP A 91 -1.21 -42.54 -51.40
N ARG A 92 -0.51 -41.40 -51.45
CA ARG A 92 0.15 -40.83 -52.66
C ARG A 92 0.66 -39.39 -52.43
N ASN A 93 1.95 -39.23 -52.73
CA ASN A 93 2.76 -38.01 -52.75
C ASN A 93 2.15 -36.78 -53.45
N MET A 94 2.41 -35.60 -52.90
CA MET A 94 2.73 -34.37 -53.64
C MET A 94 3.64 -33.47 -52.78
N LEU A 95 4.87 -33.28 -53.27
CA LEU A 95 5.89 -32.36 -52.78
C LEU A 95 5.49 -30.90 -53.07
N ASN A 96 5.69 -30.01 -52.08
CA ASN A 96 6.08 -28.59 -52.17
C ASN A 96 5.56 -27.88 -50.90
N LEU A 97 6.28 -27.03 -50.17
CA LEU A 97 7.61 -26.44 -50.27
C LEU A 97 7.84 -25.71 -48.91
N ASN A 98 9.09 -25.61 -48.46
CA ASN A 98 9.63 -24.71 -47.43
C ASN A 98 9.85 -25.29 -46.01
N ASN A 99 11.08 -25.77 -45.84
CA ASN A 99 12.10 -25.24 -44.93
C ASN A 99 11.78 -25.00 -43.44
N ASP A 100 12.59 -25.72 -42.67
CA ASP A 100 13.25 -25.34 -41.42
C ASP A 100 12.53 -25.64 -40.09
N LEU A 101 12.84 -26.86 -39.64
CA LEU A 101 13.44 -27.16 -38.34
C LEU A 101 12.74 -26.62 -37.07
N HIS A 102 12.05 -27.57 -36.45
CA HIS A 102 11.81 -27.67 -35.02
C HIS A 102 12.98 -27.20 -34.14
N HIS A 103 12.66 -26.34 -33.17
CA HIS A 103 13.18 -26.54 -31.82
C HIS A 103 12.04 -26.35 -30.81
N THR A 104 11.62 -27.48 -30.25
CA THR A 104 11.08 -27.68 -28.89
C THR A 104 10.66 -26.42 -28.13
N ILE A 105 9.37 -26.06 -28.20
CA ILE A 105 8.74 -25.28 -27.13
C ILE A 105 8.36 -26.28 -26.03
N SER A 106 9.27 -26.42 -25.06
CA SER A 106 8.95 -26.94 -23.75
C SER A 106 7.88 -26.04 -23.15
N ARG A 107 6.62 -26.48 -23.19
CA ARG A 107 5.52 -25.87 -22.44
C ARG A 107 5.79 -26.09 -20.95
N ASN A 108 6.54 -25.18 -20.35
CA ASN A 108 6.41 -24.93 -18.93
C ASN A 108 5.07 -24.21 -18.76
N SER A 109 4.13 -24.84 -18.05
CA SER A 109 2.92 -24.18 -17.59
C SER A 109 3.31 -23.21 -16.46
N GLU A 110 3.80 -22.04 -16.82
CA GLU A 110 3.73 -20.91 -15.91
C GLU A 110 2.28 -20.41 -15.98
N VAL A 111 1.60 -20.47 -14.83
CA VAL A 111 0.34 -19.77 -14.64
C VAL A 111 0.69 -18.28 -14.77
N GLU A 112 0.52 -17.71 -15.97
CA GLU A 112 0.53 -16.26 -16.13
C GLU A 112 -0.64 -15.72 -15.29
N THR A 113 -0.33 -15.22 -14.10
CA THR A 113 -1.27 -14.46 -13.27
C THR A 113 -1.57 -13.16 -14.04
N VAL A 114 -2.54 -13.22 -14.94
CA VAL A 114 -2.93 -12.07 -15.78
C VAL A 114 -3.42 -10.96 -14.85
N CYS A 115 -2.75 -9.81 -14.89
CA CYS A 115 -3.22 -8.62 -14.19
C CYS A 115 -4.64 -8.25 -14.69
N ASN A 116 -5.62 -8.24 -13.79
CA ASN A 116 -6.96 -7.81 -14.13
C ASN A 116 -6.98 -6.28 -14.12
N PHE A 117 -6.84 -5.67 -15.31
CA PHE A 117 -6.80 -4.22 -15.48
C PHE A 117 -8.05 -3.49 -14.93
N LYS A 118 -9.15 -4.21 -14.67
CA LYS A 118 -10.36 -3.65 -14.04
C LYS A 118 -10.19 -3.36 -12.54
N ASP A 119 -9.29 -4.08 -11.88
CA ASP A 119 -9.06 -3.97 -10.43
C ASP A 119 -7.94 -2.96 -10.11
N ILE A 120 -7.32 -2.36 -11.14
CA ILE A 120 -6.28 -1.37 -10.94
C ILE A 120 -6.90 -0.05 -10.45
N PRO A 121 -6.42 0.52 -9.32
CA PRO A 121 -6.90 1.76 -8.75
C PRO A 121 -6.94 2.89 -9.77
N ARG A 122 -7.95 3.76 -9.65
CA ARG A 122 -8.05 4.95 -10.49
C ARG A 122 -6.94 5.92 -10.15
N LEU A 123 -6.58 6.81 -11.08
CA LEU A 123 -5.41 7.69 -10.92
C LEU A 123 -5.44 8.49 -9.61
N GLU A 124 -6.63 8.86 -9.12
CA GLU A 124 -6.84 9.62 -7.88
C GLU A 124 -6.50 8.83 -6.61
N GLU A 125 -6.50 7.50 -6.68
CA GLU A 125 -6.19 6.58 -5.59
C GLU A 125 -4.69 6.28 -5.50
N TRP A 126 -3.93 6.65 -6.54
CA TRP A 126 -2.47 6.50 -6.53
C TRP A 126 -1.79 7.65 -5.81
N PRO A 127 -0.65 7.40 -5.15
CA PRO A 127 0.13 8.46 -4.56
C PRO A 127 0.70 9.37 -5.66
N THR A 128 0.82 10.66 -5.36
CA THR A 128 1.48 11.62 -6.26
C THR A 128 2.79 12.10 -5.66
N PHE A 129 3.75 12.43 -6.52
CA PHE A 129 5.08 12.86 -6.09
C PHE A 129 5.51 14.12 -6.83
N SER A 130 5.72 15.21 -6.09
CA SER A 130 6.10 16.52 -6.65
C SER A 130 7.62 16.75 -6.73
N GLY A 131 8.38 16.07 -5.88
CA GLY A 131 9.82 16.32 -5.67
C GLY A 131 10.13 17.72 -5.12
N GLU A 132 9.13 18.45 -4.61
CA GLU A 132 9.25 19.82 -4.08
C GLU A 132 8.70 19.90 -2.66
N GLY A 133 9.34 20.70 -1.80
CA GLY A 133 8.94 20.90 -0.40
C GLY A 133 9.39 19.76 0.51
N GLU A 134 8.64 19.52 1.59
CA GLU A 134 8.77 18.31 2.40
C GLU A 134 8.09 17.15 1.66
N TYR A 135 8.85 16.13 1.29
CA TYR A 135 8.34 14.96 0.57
C TYR A 135 8.88 13.67 1.18
N ASN A 136 8.09 12.59 1.07
CA ASN A 136 8.45 11.25 1.48
C ASN A 136 8.49 10.33 0.26
N HIS A 137 9.65 10.26 -0.41
CA HIS A 137 9.82 9.40 -1.59
C HIS A 137 9.76 7.91 -1.22
N MET A 138 10.08 7.54 0.02
CA MET A 138 10.04 6.16 0.50
C MET A 138 8.59 5.65 0.59
N GLU A 139 7.69 6.45 1.16
CA GLU A 139 6.27 6.11 1.21
C GLU A 139 5.66 6.03 -0.19
N PHE A 140 5.97 6.98 -1.08
CA PHE A 140 5.56 6.92 -2.47
C PHE A 140 5.98 5.60 -3.15
N MET A 141 7.24 5.19 -2.99
CA MET A 141 7.72 3.92 -3.56
C MET A 141 7.07 2.70 -2.91
N LYS A 142 6.90 2.69 -1.58
CA LYS A 142 6.26 1.59 -0.85
C LYS A 142 4.81 1.38 -1.27
N THR A 143 4.04 2.45 -1.43
CA THR A 143 2.65 2.36 -1.89
C THR A 143 2.57 1.81 -3.31
N ILE A 144 3.51 2.19 -4.19
CA ILE A 144 3.60 1.62 -5.53
C ILE A 144 3.99 0.14 -5.50
N ASP A 145 4.96 -0.25 -4.65
CA ASP A 145 5.35 -1.64 -4.47
C ASP A 145 4.15 -2.50 -4.01
N MET A 146 3.37 -2.01 -3.04
CA MET A 146 2.14 -2.65 -2.58
C MET A 146 1.13 -2.87 -3.72
N PHE A 147 0.84 -1.84 -4.52
CA PHE A 147 -0.07 -1.99 -5.66
C PHE A 147 0.48 -2.93 -6.74
N LYS A 148 1.79 -2.93 -6.95
CA LYS A 148 2.43 -3.84 -7.90
C LYS A 148 2.28 -5.29 -7.45
N GLU A 149 2.50 -5.57 -6.18
CA GLU A 149 2.40 -6.90 -5.58
C GLU A 149 0.95 -7.39 -5.52
N ASP A 150 0.03 -6.57 -5.00
CA ASP A 150 -1.37 -6.95 -4.80
C ASP A 150 -2.13 -7.18 -6.10
N LEU A 151 -1.80 -6.43 -7.16
CA LEU A 151 -2.52 -6.44 -8.43
C LEU A 151 -1.70 -7.06 -9.58
N ASN A 152 -0.52 -7.60 -9.25
CA ASN A 152 0.45 -8.15 -10.19
C ASN A 152 0.73 -7.25 -11.41
N ILE A 153 0.96 -5.96 -11.16
CA ILE A 153 1.05 -4.95 -12.23
C ILE A 153 2.37 -5.12 -13.02
N PRO A 154 2.31 -5.21 -14.36
CA PRO A 154 3.50 -5.29 -15.20
C PRO A 154 4.28 -3.97 -15.21
N ASP A 155 5.60 -4.07 -15.33
CA ASP A 155 6.50 -2.91 -15.28
C ASP A 155 6.27 -1.94 -16.44
N GLU A 156 5.82 -2.43 -17.59
CA GLU A 156 5.47 -1.62 -18.76
C GLU A 156 4.30 -0.69 -18.45
N TYR A 157 3.31 -1.20 -17.72
CA TYR A 157 2.16 -0.40 -17.31
C TYR A 157 2.57 0.62 -16.24
N LEU A 158 3.35 0.18 -15.24
CA LEU A 158 3.78 1.05 -14.17
C LEU A 158 4.65 2.20 -14.70
N SER A 159 5.63 1.89 -15.54
CA SER A 159 6.51 2.90 -16.17
C SER A 159 5.72 3.91 -17.02
N ALA A 160 4.61 3.49 -17.65
CA ALA A 160 3.69 4.41 -18.33
C ALA A 160 2.88 5.24 -17.33
N ARG A 161 2.43 4.64 -16.23
CA ARG A 161 1.64 5.27 -15.16
C ARG A 161 2.42 6.34 -14.40
N LEU A 162 3.73 6.14 -14.18
CA LEU A 162 4.63 7.08 -13.49
C LEU A 162 4.53 8.50 -14.04
N HIS A 163 4.27 8.65 -15.34
CA HIS A 163 4.06 9.94 -15.96
C HIS A 163 2.98 10.79 -15.28
N SER A 164 1.90 10.15 -14.84
CA SER A 164 0.76 10.79 -14.20
C SER A 164 0.93 10.93 -12.68
N LEU A 165 1.76 10.08 -12.06
CA LEU A 165 2.04 10.13 -10.62
C LEU A 165 3.02 11.25 -10.27
N PHE A 166 3.94 11.56 -11.18
CA PHE A 166 4.86 12.67 -11.01
C PHE A 166 4.19 14.01 -11.32
N THR A 167 4.37 14.97 -10.43
CA THR A 167 3.88 16.35 -10.55
C THR A 167 5.04 17.35 -10.45
N LYS A 168 4.80 18.61 -10.85
CA LYS A 168 5.76 19.73 -10.74
C LYS A 168 7.20 19.40 -11.19
N SER A 169 8.23 19.67 -10.37
CA SER A 169 9.63 19.38 -10.70
C SER A 169 9.90 17.91 -11.03
N ALA A 170 9.26 16.98 -10.31
CA ALA A 170 9.43 15.55 -10.56
C ALA A 170 8.91 15.13 -11.93
N LYS A 171 7.82 15.75 -12.40
CA LYS A 171 7.30 15.51 -13.75
C LYS A 171 8.30 15.91 -14.83
N LYS A 172 8.93 17.08 -14.68
CA LYS A 172 9.95 17.57 -15.62
C LYS A 172 11.18 16.67 -15.63
N TRP A 173 11.64 16.24 -14.45
CA TRP A 173 12.74 15.29 -14.32
C TRP A 173 12.42 13.94 -14.98
N TYR A 174 11.23 13.40 -14.74
CA TYR A 174 10.80 12.12 -15.32
C TYR A 174 10.83 12.17 -16.85
N TYR A 175 10.34 13.25 -17.46
CA TYR A 175 10.39 13.41 -18.91
C TYR A 175 11.81 13.41 -19.45
N LYS A 176 12.72 14.13 -18.81
CA LYS A 176 14.13 14.15 -19.20
C LYS A 176 14.75 12.75 -19.09
N MET A 177 14.57 12.09 -17.95
CA MET A 177 15.08 10.72 -17.74
C MET A 177 14.52 9.74 -18.79
N ARG A 178 13.23 9.87 -19.15
CA ARG A 178 12.60 9.01 -20.16
C ARG A 178 13.09 9.30 -21.58
N GLN A 179 13.46 10.55 -21.89
CA GLN A 179 14.07 10.91 -23.17
C GLN A 179 15.51 10.36 -23.27
N ASP A 180 16.27 10.47 -22.19
CA ASP A 180 17.69 10.10 -22.17
C ASP A 180 17.90 8.57 -22.10
N HIS A 181 17.04 7.86 -21.36
CA HIS A 181 17.21 6.41 -21.08
C HIS A 181 16.11 5.52 -21.67
N GLY A 182 14.97 6.09 -22.09
CA GLY A 182 13.87 5.31 -22.67
C GLY A 182 12.97 4.62 -21.64
N LYS A 183 12.52 3.40 -21.96
CA LYS A 183 11.63 2.60 -21.09
C LYS A 183 12.46 1.66 -20.23
N HIS A 184 12.17 1.63 -18.94
CA HIS A 184 12.85 0.80 -17.95
C HIS A 184 11.88 0.23 -16.93
N SER A 185 12.34 -0.82 -16.25
CA SER A 185 11.64 -1.56 -15.20
C SER A 185 11.45 -0.71 -13.94
N TRP A 186 10.51 -1.13 -13.08
CA TRP A 186 10.25 -0.43 -11.82
C TRP A 186 11.46 -0.38 -10.88
N PRO A 187 12.23 -1.47 -10.69
CA PRO A 187 13.43 -1.43 -9.85
C PRO A 187 14.43 -0.35 -10.29
N TRP A 188 14.64 -0.21 -11.61
CA TRP A 188 15.49 0.84 -12.14
C TRP A 188 14.97 2.25 -11.79
N TRP A 189 13.66 2.48 -11.94
CA TRP A 189 13.06 3.76 -11.56
C TRP A 189 13.21 4.05 -10.07
N LYS A 190 13.12 3.05 -9.19
CA LYS A 190 13.36 3.22 -7.75
C LYS A 190 14.78 3.72 -7.46
N GLU A 191 15.78 3.11 -8.10
CA GLU A 191 17.18 3.55 -7.96
C GLU A 191 17.38 4.99 -8.42
N GLN A 192 16.73 5.39 -9.52
CA GLN A 192 16.82 6.77 -10.01
C GLN A 192 16.11 7.76 -9.09
N ILE A 193 14.97 7.39 -8.51
CA ILE A 193 14.25 8.22 -7.53
C ILE A 193 15.13 8.42 -6.29
N ILE A 194 15.68 7.34 -5.74
CA ILE A 194 16.60 7.37 -4.60
C ILE A 194 17.80 8.26 -4.93
N SER A 195 18.50 7.99 -6.04
CA SER A 195 19.67 8.77 -6.45
C SER A 195 19.38 10.27 -6.59
N LYS A 196 18.19 10.63 -7.10
CA LYS A 196 17.83 12.03 -7.33
C LYS A 196 17.43 12.76 -6.05
N TRP A 197 16.61 12.13 -5.21
CA TRP A 197 15.91 12.81 -4.11
C TRP A 197 16.37 12.41 -2.71
N GLU A 198 17.11 11.32 -2.57
CA GLU A 198 17.75 10.87 -1.35
C GLU A 198 19.19 11.40 -1.24
N ASN A 199 19.35 12.71 -1.43
CA ASN A 199 20.65 13.37 -1.30
C ASN A 199 20.88 13.92 0.12
N ASP A 200 22.14 14.12 0.49
CA ASP A 200 22.53 14.62 1.83
C ASP A 200 21.89 15.96 2.16
N SER A 201 21.70 16.83 1.16
CA SER A 201 21.04 18.12 1.35
C SER A 201 19.57 17.96 1.76
N TRP A 202 18.85 16.97 1.21
CA TRP A 202 17.50 16.64 1.63
C TRP A 202 17.48 16.03 3.02
N ARG A 203 18.39 15.09 3.32
CA ARG A 203 18.51 14.46 4.65
C ARG A 203 18.71 15.52 5.74
N PHE A 204 19.67 16.43 5.52
CA PHE A 204 19.95 17.54 6.42
C PHE A 204 18.74 18.47 6.62
N LYS A 205 18.06 18.86 5.53
CA LYS A 205 16.85 19.69 5.62
C LYS A 205 15.73 19.00 6.40
N MET A 206 15.53 17.71 6.18
CA MET A 206 14.48 16.93 6.84
C MET A 206 14.78 16.75 8.34
N GLU A 207 16.05 16.49 8.67
CA GLU A 207 16.51 16.37 10.06
C GLU A 207 16.34 17.70 10.81
N ASN A 208 16.81 18.82 10.25
CA ASN A 208 16.59 20.14 10.86
C ASN A 208 15.11 20.47 11.00
N SER A 209 14.31 20.16 9.99
CA SER A 209 12.85 20.39 10.04
C SER A 209 12.20 19.62 11.18
N PHE A 210 12.67 18.41 11.48
CA PHE A 210 12.23 17.62 12.63
C PHE A 210 12.78 18.17 13.96
N GLU A 211 14.06 18.55 14.00
CA GLU A 211 14.70 19.03 15.22
C GLU A 211 14.11 20.36 15.72
N GLU A 212 13.79 21.28 14.80
CA GLU A 212 13.18 22.58 15.09
C GLU A 212 11.67 22.48 15.35
N ALA A 213 11.02 21.35 14.98
CA ALA A 213 9.60 21.16 15.19
C ALA A 213 9.30 20.86 16.66
N ILE A 214 8.96 21.90 17.42
CA ILE A 214 8.38 21.80 18.76
C ILE A 214 6.87 21.94 18.64
N PHE A 215 6.14 21.02 19.27
CA PHE A 215 4.67 21.05 19.30
C PHE A 215 4.19 22.23 20.12
N ASN A 216 3.23 22.98 19.58
CA ASN A 216 2.57 24.07 20.28
C ASN A 216 1.06 23.83 20.31
N ILE A 217 0.47 23.77 21.51
CA ILE A 217 -0.95 23.45 21.70
C ILE A 217 -1.92 24.48 21.11
N GLU A 218 -1.51 25.74 21.00
CA GLU A 218 -2.33 26.84 20.47
C GLU A 218 -2.27 26.91 18.94
N ARG A 219 -1.12 26.53 18.35
CA ARG A 219 -0.87 26.63 16.91
C ARG A 219 -1.16 25.32 16.17
N ASP A 220 -0.79 24.20 16.77
CA ASP A 220 -0.66 22.93 16.05
C ASP A 220 -1.81 21.97 16.39
N ARG A 221 -2.43 21.39 15.35
CA ARG A 221 -3.38 20.30 15.54
C ARG A 221 -2.63 19.01 15.89
N PRO A 222 -2.89 18.36 17.04
CA PRO A 222 -2.08 17.24 17.53
C PRO A 222 -1.88 16.13 16.49
N MET A 223 -2.97 15.67 15.86
CA MET A 223 -2.91 14.55 14.92
C MET A 223 -2.13 14.89 13.65
N SER A 224 -2.42 16.05 13.04
CA SER A 224 -1.73 16.49 11.82
C SER A 224 -0.23 16.73 12.07
N TRP A 225 0.10 17.32 13.22
CA TRP A 225 1.49 17.56 13.58
C TRP A 225 2.23 16.24 13.85
N PHE A 226 1.61 15.32 14.58
CA PHE A 226 2.18 14.00 14.87
C PHE A 226 2.45 13.21 13.59
N LEU A 227 1.46 13.13 12.69
CA LEU A 227 1.62 12.44 11.40
C LEU A 227 2.77 13.05 10.60
N LYS A 228 2.83 14.39 10.52
CA LYS A 228 3.93 15.08 9.85
C LYS A 228 5.30 14.70 10.43
N GLN A 229 5.43 14.59 11.76
CA GLN A 229 6.69 14.17 12.38
C GLN A 229 6.99 12.68 12.18
N LYS A 230 5.95 11.83 12.18
CA LYS A 230 6.08 10.40 11.85
C LYS A 230 6.61 10.23 10.43
N ASP A 231 6.03 10.94 9.45
CA ASP A 231 6.44 10.87 8.04
C ASP A 231 7.91 11.28 7.86
N ARG A 232 8.34 12.36 8.51
CA ARG A 232 9.75 12.81 8.51
C ARG A 232 10.70 11.74 9.05
N LEU A 233 10.36 11.14 10.19
CA LEU A 233 11.20 10.11 10.82
C LEU A 233 11.22 8.82 10.02
N THR A 234 10.09 8.40 9.47
CA THR A 234 10.01 7.20 8.62
C THR A 234 10.75 7.39 7.30
N ALA A 235 10.79 8.61 6.75
CA ALA A 235 11.57 8.93 5.57
C ALA A 235 13.09 8.94 5.85
N LEU A 236 13.52 9.45 7.03
CA LEU A 236 14.93 9.50 7.43
C LEU A 236 15.47 8.14 7.90
N HIS A 237 14.65 7.39 8.62
CA HIS A 237 15.01 6.14 9.29
C HIS A 237 13.93 5.08 9.05
N PRO A 238 13.88 4.48 7.85
CA PRO A 238 12.86 3.50 7.50
C PRO A 238 12.88 2.24 8.40
N ASP A 239 14.04 1.91 8.97
CA ASP A 239 14.22 0.73 9.84
C ASP A 239 13.96 1.01 11.33
N MET A 240 13.55 2.23 11.67
CA MET A 240 13.27 2.59 13.06
C MET A 240 11.98 1.94 13.55
N SER A 241 12.02 1.36 14.75
CA SER A 241 10.81 0.80 15.37
C SER A 241 9.77 1.89 15.64
N GLU A 242 8.49 1.54 15.48
CA GLU A 242 7.38 2.47 15.72
C GLU A 242 7.40 3.05 17.15
N THR A 243 7.81 2.24 18.14
CA THR A 243 7.96 2.69 19.52
C THR A 243 9.04 3.75 19.67
N MET A 244 10.15 3.64 18.93
CA MET A 244 11.22 4.63 18.94
C MET A 244 10.80 5.91 18.23
N VAL A 245 10.11 5.79 17.08
CA VAL A 245 9.51 6.93 16.37
C VAL A 245 8.60 7.72 17.33
N HIS A 246 7.66 7.04 17.99
CA HIS A 246 6.75 7.68 18.94
C HIS A 246 7.49 8.37 20.10
N LYS A 247 8.51 7.72 20.68
CA LYS A 247 9.33 8.34 21.75
C LYS A 247 10.05 9.60 21.28
N ARG A 248 10.61 9.60 20.07
CA ARG A 248 11.28 10.79 19.51
C ARG A 248 10.29 11.94 19.30
N ILE A 249 9.10 11.65 18.80
CA ILE A 249 8.05 12.67 18.63
C ILE A 249 7.58 13.21 19.99
N LEU A 250 7.35 12.34 20.98
CA LEU A 250 6.89 12.77 22.31
C LEU A 250 7.88 13.72 23.00
N ARG A 251 9.20 13.53 22.80
CA ARG A 251 10.22 14.46 23.32
C ARG A 251 10.06 15.89 22.78
N LYS A 252 9.42 16.05 21.63
CA LYS A 252 9.14 17.35 21.01
C LYS A 252 7.82 17.97 21.49
N CYS A 253 7.03 17.26 22.30
CA CYS A 253 5.74 17.73 22.79
C CYS A 253 5.80 18.61 24.06
N GLY A 254 6.98 18.74 24.68
CA GLY A 254 7.15 19.46 25.94
C GLY A 254 6.56 18.71 27.14
N GLY A 255 7.30 18.70 28.25
CA GLY A 255 6.95 17.97 29.48
C GLY A 255 7.80 16.71 29.68
N ASP A 256 8.21 16.47 30.93
CA ASP A 256 8.97 15.27 31.30
C ASP A 256 8.09 14.01 31.23
N LEU A 257 8.68 12.92 30.70
CA LEU A 257 8.08 11.59 30.54
C LEU A 257 7.93 10.84 31.87
#